data_AF-A0A4Y2CPF9-F1
#
_entry.id   AF-A0A4Y2CPF9-F1
#
_cell.length_a   1.000
_cell.length_b   1.000
_cell.length_c   1.000
_cell.angle_alpha   90.00
_cell.angle_beta   90.00
_cell.angle_gamma   90.00
#
_symmetry.space_group_name_H-M   'P 1'
#
loop_
_entity.id
_entity.type
_entity.pdbx_description
1 polymer ?
#
loop_
_entity_poly.entity_id
_entity_poly.type
_entity_poly.pdbx_seq_one_letter_code
_entity_poly.pdbx_strand_id
1 'polypeptide(L)'
;MFADDILLLSRESASYKFTQGLETPIKIIETWVKDFGLSINPLKSQFIVFPIKKDITHIPRLRIGGIPIKHGNTLKYLGVSFDSRLTWLPHLTEIKSKVINLQGKLGRLSRATWGVGPQIVKEIYKVVIEKMILYGCEVWYDGTARCDKKLLQIQRLALLKITKAYSTASNESLQVLAGCVPIDIIAQRESSRFNFFYKDSGISIENREYTVREFDIINPYAFPPWDVTPFSWKISKLSCEKCKTIYTDGSGLGGNIGSGLICFDEEENILWQEEVRLNDEASVFLAEAFAIKLALLRVQDNERLKIFTDSQSVLQSLESSQIHASVILDIKNILKNKKCIEFYWVKAHIGIRGNEMADVLAKNATRRENIDHIVKIPKSWVNHQFKLLALNKWQQRWEGSQNSKDFSLA
;
A
#
# COMPACT_ATOMS: atom_id res chain seq x y z
N MET A 1 -12.27 16.09 14.85
CA MET A 1 -12.73 15.24 15.95
C MET A 1 -12.55 13.80 15.50
N PHE A 2 -11.97 12.95 16.34
CA PHE A 2 -11.82 11.53 16.06
C PHE A 2 -12.29 10.77 17.29
N ALA A 3 -13.39 10.02 17.16
CA ALA A 3 -14.09 9.41 18.30
C ALA A 3 -14.32 10.42 19.44
N ASP A 4 -13.67 10.23 20.59
CA ASP A 4 -13.72 11.07 21.79
C ASP A 4 -12.71 12.23 21.81
N ASP A 5 -11.70 12.20 20.95
CA ASP A 5 -10.64 13.22 20.91
C ASP A 5 -10.99 14.41 20.01
N ILE A 6 -10.93 15.62 20.58
CA ILE A 6 -11.10 16.90 19.89
C ILE A 6 -9.74 17.60 19.75
N LEU A 7 -9.33 17.86 18.51
CA LEU A 7 -8.12 18.64 18.21
C LEU A 7 -8.52 20.04 17.73
N LEU A 8 -8.00 21.07 18.41
CA LEU A 8 -8.08 22.46 17.98
C LEU A 8 -6.72 22.92 17.46
N LEU A 9 -6.71 23.46 16.23
CA LEU A 9 -5.52 24.05 15.62
C LEU A 9 -5.76 25.54 15.40
N SER A 10 -4.84 26.37 15.85
CA SER A 10 -4.85 27.81 15.62
C SER A 10 -3.48 28.29 15.18
N ARG A 11 -3.45 29.30 14.32
CA ARG A 11 -2.24 29.95 13.83
C ARG A 11 -2.34 31.44 14.08
N GLU A 12 -1.38 31.96 14.84
CA GLU A 12 -1.29 33.38 15.15
C GLU A 12 0.03 34.00 14.72
N SER A 13 0.02 35.31 14.49
CA SER A 13 1.22 36.09 14.13
C SER A 13 2.16 36.35 15.31
N ALA A 14 1.65 36.28 16.55
CA ALA A 14 2.38 36.50 17.78
C ALA A 14 1.77 35.71 18.95
N SER A 15 2.61 35.28 19.90
CA SER A 15 2.19 34.35 20.95
C SER A 15 1.14 34.90 21.93
N TYR A 16 1.09 36.22 22.13
CA TYR A 16 0.11 36.86 23.02
C TYR A 16 -1.31 36.88 22.43
N LYS A 17 -1.47 36.72 21.11
CA LYS A 17 -2.79 36.74 20.45
C LYS A 17 -3.57 35.43 20.63
N PHE A 18 -2.89 34.32 20.89
CA PHE A 18 -3.52 33.00 21.00
C PHE A 18 -4.60 32.92 22.08
N THR A 19 -4.45 33.60 23.22
CA THR A 19 -5.46 33.57 24.29
C THR A 19 -6.81 34.11 23.79
N GLN A 20 -6.80 35.24 23.09
CA GLN A 20 -8.01 35.86 22.54
C GLN A 20 -8.52 35.09 21.32
N GLY A 21 -7.63 34.66 20.42
CA GLY A 21 -7.99 33.93 19.20
C GLY A 21 -8.63 32.57 19.46
N LEU A 22 -8.28 31.91 20.58
CA LEU A 22 -8.82 30.60 20.95
C LEU A 22 -10.05 30.67 21.87
N GLU A 23 -10.40 31.84 22.41
CA GLU A 23 -11.54 31.99 23.32
C GLU A 23 -12.87 31.67 22.62
N THR A 24 -13.08 32.22 21.42
CA THR A 24 -14.30 31.98 20.63
C THR A 24 -14.44 30.52 20.20
N PRO A 25 -13.41 29.87 19.59
CA PRO A 25 -13.47 28.44 19.27
C PRO A 25 -13.76 27.55 20.48
N ILE A 26 -13.14 27.83 21.65
CA ILE A 26 -13.38 27.05 22.86
C ILE A 26 -14.84 27.17 23.30
N LYS A 27 -15.40 28.39 23.33
CA LYS A 27 -16.82 28.61 23.68
C LYS A 27 -17.77 27.87 22.75
N ILE A 28 -17.50 27.86 21.45
CA ILE A 28 -18.30 27.11 20.47
C ILE A 28 -18.32 25.61 20.82
N ILE A 29 -17.16 25.05 21.14
CA ILE A 29 -17.07 23.63 21.54
C ILE A 29 -17.79 23.39 22.86
N GLU A 30 -17.66 24.29 23.83
CA GLU A 30 -18.38 24.16 25.11
C GLU A 30 -19.90 24.16 24.93
N THR A 31 -20.44 25.04 24.07
CA THR A 31 -21.86 25.05 23.73
C THR A 31 -22.26 23.76 23.03
N TRP A 32 -21.51 23.36 21.99
CA TRP A 32 -21.80 22.13 21.25
C TRP A 32 -21.78 20.90 22.17
N VAL A 33 -20.78 20.76 23.04
CA VAL A 33 -20.71 19.64 24.00
C VAL A 33 -21.93 19.63 24.93
N LYS A 34 -22.39 20.79 25.41
CA LYS A 34 -23.59 20.90 26.26
C LYS A 34 -24.87 20.53 25.51
N ASP A 35 -25.03 21.00 24.28
CA ASP A 35 -26.21 20.74 23.45
C ASP A 35 -26.39 19.23 23.18
N PHE A 36 -25.28 18.49 23.11
CA PHE A 36 -25.27 17.04 22.93
C PHE A 36 -25.19 16.25 24.25
N GLY A 37 -25.30 16.90 25.42
CA GLY A 37 -25.29 16.24 26.73
C GLY A 37 -23.94 15.61 27.11
N LEU A 38 -22.85 16.06 26.51
CA LEU A 38 -21.49 15.59 26.75
C LEU A 38 -20.78 16.47 27.78
N SER A 39 -19.59 16.05 28.24
CA SER A 39 -18.72 16.89 29.08
C SER A 39 -17.25 16.75 28.69
N ILE A 40 -16.52 17.86 28.64
CA ILE A 40 -15.07 17.88 28.39
C ILE A 40 -14.37 17.66 29.73
N ASN A 41 -13.31 16.85 29.77
CA ASN A 41 -12.46 16.70 30.94
C ASN A 41 -11.25 17.64 30.87
N PRO A 42 -11.25 18.80 31.58
CA PRO A 42 -10.19 19.81 31.42
C PRO A 42 -8.84 19.36 31.98
N LEU A 43 -8.82 18.38 32.90
CA LEU A 43 -7.60 17.83 33.48
C LEU A 43 -6.87 16.89 32.51
N LYS A 44 -7.59 16.26 31.59
CA LYS A 44 -7.03 15.48 30.49
C LYS A 44 -6.70 16.33 29.26
N SER A 45 -7.32 17.51 29.14
CA SER A 45 -7.03 18.46 28.08
C SER A 45 -5.63 19.05 28.23
N GLN A 46 -4.91 19.11 27.12
CA GLN A 46 -3.57 19.69 27.07
C GLN A 46 -3.40 20.46 25.77
N PHE A 47 -2.57 21.51 25.79
CA PHE A 47 -2.12 22.18 24.58
C PHE A 47 -0.60 22.30 24.52
N ILE A 48 -0.11 22.54 23.32
CA ILE A 48 1.29 22.81 23.01
C ILE A 48 1.36 23.96 22.01
N VAL A 49 2.42 24.76 22.10
CA VAL A 49 2.68 25.85 21.16
C VAL A 49 3.89 25.49 20.30
N PHE A 50 3.76 25.64 18.99
CA PHE A 50 4.83 25.37 18.03
C PHE A 50 5.45 26.70 17.53
N PRO A 51 6.68 27.05 17.95
CA PRO A 51 7.39 28.19 17.38
C PRO A 51 7.89 27.84 15.98
N ILE A 52 7.47 28.61 14.97
CA ILE A 52 7.92 28.40 13.58
C ILE A 52 9.17 29.24 13.26
N LYS A 53 9.12 30.55 13.55
CA LYS A 53 10.22 31.51 13.27
C LYS A 53 10.56 32.44 14.42
N LYS A 54 9.64 32.63 15.36
CA LYS A 54 9.77 33.57 16.47
C LYS A 54 9.76 32.79 17.78
N ASP A 55 10.53 33.29 18.73
CA ASP A 55 10.50 32.77 20.08
C ASP A 55 9.15 33.09 20.75
N ILE A 56 8.76 32.19 21.65
CA ILE A 56 7.53 32.32 22.42
C ILE A 56 7.81 33.29 23.56
N THR A 57 7.19 34.47 23.53
CA THR A 57 7.32 35.48 24.60
C THR A 57 6.20 35.37 25.63
N HIS A 58 5.07 34.76 25.27
CA HIS A 58 3.90 34.64 26.12
C HIS A 58 3.24 33.27 25.96
N ILE A 59 3.04 32.55 27.05
CA ILE A 59 2.31 31.27 27.05
C ILE A 59 0.80 31.57 27.17
N PRO A 60 -0.04 31.11 26.24
CA PRO A 60 -1.49 31.34 26.28
C PRO A 60 -2.14 30.80 27.56
N ARG A 61 -3.09 31.54 28.12
CA ARG A 61 -3.85 31.14 29.31
C ARG A 61 -5.24 30.66 28.90
N LEU A 62 -5.33 29.42 28.47
CA LEU A 62 -6.58 28.82 28.00
C LEU A 62 -7.36 28.19 29.16
N ARG A 63 -8.69 28.33 29.14
CA ARG A 63 -9.59 27.77 30.15
C ARG A 63 -10.79 27.09 29.48
N ILE A 64 -11.21 25.95 30.02
CA ILE A 64 -12.46 25.25 29.67
C ILE A 64 -13.24 25.05 30.96
N GLY A 65 -14.50 25.49 31.00
CA GLY A 65 -15.33 25.47 32.20
C GLY A 65 -14.71 26.24 33.36
N GLY A 66 -13.92 27.30 33.07
CA GLY A 66 -13.16 28.06 34.06
C GLY A 66 -11.86 27.39 34.55
N ILE A 67 -11.62 26.13 34.22
CA ILE A 67 -10.42 25.37 34.62
C ILE A 67 -9.29 25.61 33.62
N PRO A 68 -8.07 25.98 34.06
CA PRO A 68 -6.94 26.19 33.17
C PRO A 68 -6.48 24.89 32.50
N ILE A 69 -6.27 24.94 31.18
CA ILE A 69 -5.73 23.81 30.42
C ILE A 69 -4.22 23.74 30.65
N LYS A 70 -3.68 22.52 30.81
CA LYS A 70 -2.25 22.30 30.98
C LYS A 70 -1.49 22.64 29.68
N HIS A 71 -0.48 23.51 29.79
CA HIS A 71 0.56 23.64 28.77
C HIS A 71 1.61 22.55 28.98
N GLY A 72 1.96 21.80 27.95
CA GLY A 72 3.02 20.79 28.04
C GLY A 72 4.00 20.83 26.88
N ASN A 73 5.20 20.31 27.13
CA ASN A 73 6.29 20.27 26.14
C ASN A 73 6.09 19.20 25.07
N THR A 74 5.20 18.25 25.31
CA THR A 74 4.83 17.18 24.38
C THR A 74 3.32 16.97 24.39
N LEU A 75 2.69 16.86 23.22
CA LEU A 75 1.27 16.55 23.06
C LEU A 75 1.13 15.21 22.34
N LYS A 76 0.34 14.28 22.90
CA LYS A 76 0.05 13.01 22.24
C LYS A 76 -1.31 13.08 21.56
N TYR A 77 -1.37 12.72 20.29
CA TYR A 77 -2.61 12.68 19.51
C TYR A 77 -2.58 11.46 18.58
N LEU A 78 -3.63 10.63 18.63
CA LEU A 78 -3.75 9.39 17.85
C LEU A 78 -2.49 8.52 17.90
N GLY A 79 -1.89 8.37 19.09
CA GLY A 79 -0.69 7.54 19.30
C GLY A 79 0.65 8.17 18.91
N VAL A 80 0.66 9.34 18.26
CA VAL A 80 1.88 10.09 17.90
C VAL A 80 2.14 11.21 18.90
N SER A 81 3.40 11.37 19.30
CA SER A 81 3.82 12.32 20.35
C SER A 81 4.57 13.49 19.71
N PHE A 82 3.95 14.66 19.68
CA PHE A 82 4.46 15.90 19.12
C PHE A 82 5.23 16.67 20.19
N ASP A 83 6.46 17.08 19.92
CA ASP A 83 7.20 18.04 20.74
C ASP A 83 7.17 19.44 20.13
N SER A 84 7.44 20.47 20.94
CA SER A 84 7.27 21.87 20.50
C SER A 84 8.10 22.23 19.27
N ARG A 85 9.24 21.56 19.05
CA ARG A 85 10.12 21.78 17.90
C ARG A 85 9.99 20.71 16.81
N LEU A 86 9.02 19.81 16.93
CA LEU A 86 8.80 18.69 15.99
C LEU A 86 10.10 17.93 15.72
N THR A 87 10.88 17.66 16.78
CA THR A 87 12.10 16.87 16.70
C THR A 87 11.84 15.38 16.68
N TRP A 88 10.64 14.96 17.11
CA TRP A 88 10.14 13.58 17.17
C TRP A 88 10.94 12.65 18.10
N LEU A 89 11.95 13.17 18.79
CA LEU A 89 12.77 12.41 19.73
C LEU A 89 11.98 11.85 20.92
N PRO A 90 11.03 12.59 21.53
CA PRO A 90 10.20 12.04 22.59
C PRO A 90 9.36 10.86 22.10
N HIS A 91 8.77 10.98 20.91
CA HIS A 91 8.00 9.89 20.27
C HIS A 91 8.85 8.64 20.04
N LEU A 92 10.01 8.79 19.39
CA LEU A 92 10.92 7.67 19.15
C LEU A 92 11.46 7.07 20.46
N THR A 93 11.56 7.84 21.53
CA THR A 93 11.99 7.35 22.85
C THR A 93 10.87 6.53 23.53
N GLU A 94 9.61 6.94 23.39
CA GLU A 94 8.44 6.15 23.81
C GLU A 94 8.34 4.84 23.00
N ILE A 95 8.57 4.87 21.68
CA ILE A 95 8.63 3.67 20.86
C ILE A 95 9.77 2.77 21.33
N LYS A 96 10.97 3.33 21.55
CA LYS A 96 12.13 2.57 22.04
C LYS A 96 11.82 1.82 23.34
N SER A 97 11.16 2.47 24.31
CA SER A 97 10.82 1.82 25.58
C SER A 97 9.82 0.68 25.40
N LYS A 98 8.82 0.84 24.52
CA LYS A 98 7.89 -0.24 24.13
C LYS A 98 8.62 -1.40 23.46
N VAL A 99 9.53 -1.13 22.53
CA VAL A 99 10.36 -2.15 21.86
C VAL A 99 11.22 -2.89 22.88
N ILE A 100 11.87 -2.19 23.81
CA ILE A 100 12.68 -2.81 24.88
C ILE A 100 11.83 -3.77 25.72
N ASN A 101 10.64 -3.35 26.13
CA ASN A 101 9.74 -4.18 26.94
C ASN A 101 9.35 -5.46 26.18
N LEU A 102 8.93 -5.31 24.92
CA LEU A 102 8.53 -6.45 24.09
C LEU A 102 9.71 -7.38 23.79
N GLN A 103 10.89 -6.83 23.48
CA GLN A 103 12.13 -7.62 23.32
C GLN A 103 12.57 -8.30 24.61
N GLY A 104 12.36 -7.68 25.76
CA GLY A 104 12.61 -8.28 27.07
C GLY A 104 11.73 -9.52 27.30
N LYS A 105 10.46 -9.47 26.89
CA LYS A 105 9.54 -10.62 26.93
C LYS A 105 9.96 -11.70 25.93
N LEU A 106 10.25 -11.33 24.68
CA LEU A 106 10.70 -12.27 23.65
C LEU A 106 12.01 -12.97 24.05
N GLY A 107 12.97 -12.23 24.59
CA GLY A 107 14.26 -12.78 25.02
C GLY A 107 14.16 -13.78 26.17
N ARG A 108 13.04 -13.80 26.93
CA ARG A 108 12.78 -14.87 27.91
C ARG A 108 12.35 -16.18 27.25
N LEU A 109 11.75 -16.10 26.06
CA LEU A 109 11.23 -17.21 25.27
C LEU A 109 12.21 -17.68 24.18
N SER A 110 13.24 -16.90 23.85
CA SER A 110 14.25 -17.21 22.82
C SER A 110 15.68 -17.20 23.39
N ARG A 111 16.02 -18.22 24.19
CA ARG A 111 17.39 -18.37 24.71
C ARG A 111 18.34 -18.93 23.64
N ALA A 112 19.64 -18.88 23.92
CA ALA A 112 20.67 -19.30 22.96
C ALA A 112 20.51 -20.78 22.59
N THR A 113 20.30 -21.64 23.59
CA THR A 113 20.26 -23.11 23.48
C THR A 113 18.86 -23.71 23.46
N TRP A 114 17.80 -22.94 23.77
CA TRP A 114 16.42 -23.44 23.80
C TRP A 114 15.39 -22.32 23.57
N GLY A 115 14.18 -22.70 23.18
CA GLY A 115 13.06 -21.79 22.92
C GLY A 115 12.89 -21.43 21.45
N VAL A 116 12.29 -20.26 21.20
CA VAL A 116 11.88 -19.81 19.86
C VAL A 116 13.10 -19.56 18.96
N GLY A 117 13.10 -20.18 17.78
CA GLY A 117 14.20 -20.07 16.81
C GLY A 117 14.31 -18.68 16.17
N PRO A 118 15.51 -18.30 15.65
CA PRO A 118 15.77 -17.00 15.02
C PRO A 118 14.76 -16.58 13.93
N GLN A 119 14.28 -17.54 13.13
CA GLN A 119 13.33 -17.25 12.04
C GLN A 119 11.97 -16.77 12.55
N ILE A 120 11.45 -17.40 13.59
CA ILE A 120 10.18 -16.99 14.22
C ILE A 120 10.36 -15.62 14.90
N VAL A 121 11.50 -15.38 15.56
CA VAL A 121 11.79 -14.06 16.14
C VAL A 121 11.87 -12.98 15.06
N LYS A 122 12.45 -13.29 13.89
CA LYS A 122 12.50 -12.40 12.73
C LYS A 122 11.09 -12.12 12.19
N GLU A 123 10.23 -13.11 12.12
CA GLU A 123 8.83 -12.94 11.70
C GLU A 123 8.06 -12.04 12.66
N ILE A 124 8.18 -12.26 13.97
CA ILE A 124 7.59 -11.39 15.00
C ILE A 124 8.12 -9.96 14.86
N TYR A 125 9.41 -9.79 14.61
CA TYR A 125 9.98 -8.46 14.34
C TYR A 125 9.31 -7.80 13.13
N LYS A 126 9.21 -8.49 11.98
CA LYS A 126 8.64 -7.93 10.75
C LYS A 126 7.14 -7.61 10.87
N VAL A 127 6.38 -8.46 11.54
CA VAL A 127 4.91 -8.32 11.63
C VAL A 127 4.50 -7.35 12.74
N VAL A 128 5.20 -7.35 13.88
CA VAL A 128 4.77 -6.59 15.08
C VAL A 128 5.67 -5.40 15.34
N ILE A 129 6.98 -5.62 15.48
CA ILE A 129 7.91 -4.59 15.98
C ILE A 129 8.13 -3.51 14.93
N GLU A 130 8.39 -3.92 13.69
CA GLU A 130 8.56 -3.02 12.56
C GLU A 130 7.30 -2.16 12.34
N LYS A 131 6.12 -2.78 12.36
CA LYS A 131 4.83 -2.05 12.23
C LYS A 131 4.57 -1.09 13.39
N MET A 132 4.94 -1.48 14.60
CA MET A 132 4.84 -0.59 15.78
C MET A 132 5.79 0.61 15.67
N ILE A 133 7.01 0.42 15.16
CA ILE A 133 7.97 1.51 14.95
C ILE A 133 7.48 2.46 13.86
N LEU A 134 6.95 1.92 12.75
CA LEU A 134 6.54 2.69 11.57
C LEU A 134 5.15 3.33 11.70
N TYR A 135 4.45 3.10 12.81
CA TYR A 135 3.13 3.70 13.02
C TYR A 135 3.21 5.23 12.95
N GLY A 136 2.46 5.83 12.02
CA GLY A 136 2.42 7.28 11.80
C GLY A 136 3.70 7.87 11.18
N CYS A 137 4.56 7.04 10.57
CA CYS A 137 5.82 7.49 9.95
C CYS A 137 5.63 8.58 8.89
N GLU A 138 4.45 8.62 8.27
CA GLU A 138 4.04 9.64 7.31
C GLU A 138 4.00 11.05 7.91
N VAL A 139 3.88 11.14 9.25
CA VAL A 139 3.81 12.39 10.02
C VAL A 139 5.16 12.70 10.67
N TRP A 140 5.77 11.74 11.37
CA TRP A 140 6.95 12.02 12.20
C TRP A 140 8.29 11.80 11.50
N TYR A 141 8.34 11.09 10.36
CA TYR A 141 9.60 10.87 9.66
C TYR A 141 10.02 12.14 8.91
N ASP A 142 11.08 12.79 9.40
CA ASP A 142 11.60 14.05 8.87
C ASP A 142 12.86 13.89 8.00
N GLY A 143 13.35 12.66 7.80
CA GLY A 143 14.57 12.38 7.02
C GLY A 143 15.86 12.94 7.62
N THR A 144 15.83 13.42 8.87
CA THR A 144 17.04 13.97 9.51
C THR A 144 17.97 12.86 9.99
N ALA A 145 19.28 13.08 9.90
CA ALA A 145 20.29 12.13 10.41
C ALA A 145 20.08 11.76 11.90
N ARG A 146 19.50 12.69 12.68
CA ARG A 146 19.11 12.46 14.07
C ARG A 146 17.99 11.42 14.19
N CYS A 147 16.95 11.54 13.37
CA CYS A 147 15.84 10.60 13.30
C CYS A 147 16.34 9.22 12.86
N ASP A 148 17.09 9.16 11.76
CA ASP A 148 17.67 7.93 11.21
C ASP A 148 18.56 7.22 12.24
N LYS A 149 19.46 7.94 12.91
CA LYS A 149 20.33 7.37 13.96
C LYS A 149 19.51 6.79 15.12
N LYS A 150 18.42 7.44 15.52
CA LYS A 150 17.56 6.96 16.60
C LYS A 150 16.77 5.71 16.16
N LEU A 151 16.27 5.67 14.94
CA LEU A 151 15.60 4.50 14.37
C LEU A 151 16.53 3.29 14.31
N LEU A 152 17.75 3.46 13.81
CA LEU A 152 18.78 2.40 13.78
C LEU A 152 19.09 1.87 15.18
N GLN A 153 19.17 2.74 16.20
CA GLN A 153 19.33 2.31 17.60
C GLN A 153 18.15 1.47 18.10
N ILE A 154 16.93 1.76 17.68
CA ILE A 154 15.74 0.99 18.07
C ILE A 154 15.76 -0.38 17.38
N GLN A 155 16.01 -0.41 16.07
CA GLN A 155 16.09 -1.64 15.29
C GLN A 155 17.19 -2.58 15.80
N ARG A 156 18.36 -2.03 16.14
CA ARG A 156 19.49 -2.81 16.68
C ARG A 156 19.09 -3.75 17.82
N LEU A 157 18.22 -3.30 18.71
CA LEU A 157 17.73 -4.09 19.85
C LEU A 157 17.06 -5.39 19.41
N ALA A 158 16.31 -5.34 18.30
CA ALA A 158 15.66 -6.50 17.72
C ALA A 158 16.63 -7.38 16.94
N LEU A 159 17.51 -6.79 16.14
CA LEU A 159 18.45 -7.55 15.31
C LEU A 159 19.45 -8.37 16.14
N LEU A 160 19.89 -7.84 17.29
CA LEU A 160 20.73 -8.60 18.23
C LEU A 160 20.03 -9.87 18.75
N LYS A 161 18.70 -9.82 18.94
CA LYS A 161 17.92 -10.99 19.38
C LYS A 161 17.67 -11.99 18.26
N ILE A 162 17.49 -11.51 17.03
CA ILE A 162 17.34 -12.35 15.85
C ILE A 162 18.65 -13.09 15.55
N THR A 163 19.75 -12.35 15.44
CA THR A 163 21.06 -12.90 15.04
C THR A 163 21.76 -13.65 16.17
N LYS A 164 21.39 -13.38 17.43
CA LYS A 164 22.14 -13.83 18.63
C LYS A 164 23.62 -13.39 18.61
N ALA A 165 23.96 -12.37 17.85
CA ALA A 165 25.33 -11.86 17.75
C ALA A 165 25.76 -11.05 18.98
N TYR A 166 27.06 -10.83 19.12
CA TYR A 166 27.64 -10.01 20.18
C TYR A 166 27.18 -8.55 20.10
N SER A 167 27.08 -7.89 21.25
CA SER A 167 26.69 -6.47 21.36
C SER A 167 27.68 -5.50 20.71
N THR A 168 28.87 -5.96 20.35
CA THR A 168 29.92 -5.23 19.62
C THR A 168 29.76 -5.29 18.10
N ALA A 169 28.93 -6.19 17.56
CA ALA A 169 28.70 -6.32 16.13
C ALA A 169 28.17 -4.99 15.52
N SER A 170 28.64 -4.61 14.34
CA SER A 170 28.20 -3.36 13.70
C SER A 170 26.70 -3.42 13.35
N ASN A 171 26.03 -2.27 13.24
CA ASN A 171 24.62 -2.24 12.84
C ASN A 171 24.41 -2.81 11.44
N GLU A 172 25.34 -2.51 10.53
CA GLU A 172 25.31 -2.94 9.14
C GLU A 172 25.40 -4.47 9.04
N SER A 173 26.36 -5.09 9.73
CA SER A 173 26.50 -6.55 9.77
C SER A 173 25.26 -7.22 10.35
N LEU A 174 24.64 -6.65 11.40
CA LEU A 174 23.40 -7.19 11.97
C LEU A 174 22.23 -7.17 10.98
N GLN A 175 22.12 -6.13 10.15
CA GLN A 175 21.07 -6.00 9.15
C GLN A 175 21.22 -7.07 8.05
N VAL A 176 22.46 -7.26 7.58
CA VAL A 176 22.80 -8.28 6.57
C VAL A 176 22.56 -9.68 7.12
N LEU A 177 23.14 -10.02 8.29
CA LEU A 177 23.00 -11.33 8.91
C LEU A 177 21.53 -11.66 9.24
N ALA A 178 20.75 -10.66 9.68
CA ALA A 178 19.34 -10.86 9.93
C ALA A 178 18.50 -10.91 8.64
N GLY A 179 19.03 -10.46 7.48
CA GLY A 179 18.25 -10.24 6.26
C GLY A 179 17.09 -9.27 6.48
N CYS A 180 17.36 -8.16 7.16
CA CYS A 180 16.41 -7.12 7.52
C CYS A 180 16.89 -5.75 7.03
N VAL A 181 16.10 -5.12 6.16
CA VAL A 181 16.38 -3.77 5.63
C VAL A 181 16.50 -2.77 6.79
N PRO A 182 17.44 -1.81 6.73
CA PRO A 182 17.53 -0.73 7.70
C PRO A 182 16.19 -0.01 7.89
N ILE A 183 15.75 0.13 9.14
CA ILE A 183 14.40 0.64 9.44
C ILE A 183 14.19 2.10 9.00
N ASP A 184 15.28 2.88 8.92
CA ASP A 184 15.28 4.25 8.41
C ASP A 184 14.97 4.29 6.91
N ILE A 185 15.52 3.33 6.13
CA ILE A 185 15.18 3.17 4.71
C ILE A 185 13.72 2.76 4.56
N ILE A 186 13.20 1.87 5.44
CA ILE A 186 11.78 1.49 5.42
C ILE A 186 10.89 2.69 5.76
N ALA A 187 11.25 3.48 6.78
CA ALA A 187 10.51 4.69 7.15
C ALA A 187 10.49 5.72 6.02
N GLN A 188 11.62 5.93 5.35
CA GLN A 188 11.69 6.74 4.15
C GLN A 188 10.78 6.21 3.04
N ARG A 189 10.82 4.89 2.78
CA ARG A 189 9.97 4.26 1.76
C ARG A 189 8.49 4.51 2.03
N GLU A 190 8.01 4.29 3.26
CA GLU A 190 6.61 4.50 3.61
C GLU A 190 6.21 5.99 3.55
N SER A 191 7.10 6.90 3.99
CA SER A 191 6.89 8.35 3.88
C SER A 191 6.81 8.81 2.42
N SER A 192 7.72 8.36 1.56
CA SER A 192 7.70 8.63 0.12
C SER A 192 6.47 8.04 -0.55
N ARG A 193 6.07 6.82 -0.19
CA ARG A 193 4.84 6.17 -0.68
C ARG A 193 3.60 6.98 -0.32
N PHE A 194 3.52 7.48 0.91
CA PHE A 194 2.42 8.34 1.33
C PHE A 194 2.40 9.67 0.57
N ASN A 195 3.54 10.34 0.44
CA ASN A 195 3.63 11.60 -0.31
C ASN A 195 3.25 11.42 -1.78
N PHE A 196 3.64 10.30 -2.38
CA PHE A 196 3.22 9.95 -3.73
C PHE A 196 1.69 9.89 -3.83
N PHE A 197 1.03 8.99 -3.09
CA PHE A 197 -0.41 8.78 -3.23
C PHE A 197 -1.30 9.94 -2.72
N TYR A 198 -0.85 10.69 -1.72
CA TYR A 198 -1.71 11.64 -0.99
C TYR A 198 -1.28 13.12 -1.10
N LYS A 199 -0.06 13.39 -1.58
CA LYS A 199 0.43 14.77 -1.80
C LYS A 199 0.80 15.05 -3.26
N ASP A 200 0.51 14.12 -4.17
CA ASP A 200 0.76 14.24 -5.62
C ASP A 200 2.19 14.70 -5.95
N SER A 201 3.17 14.21 -5.18
CA SER A 201 4.57 14.71 -5.26
C SER A 201 5.37 14.15 -6.44
N GLY A 202 4.73 13.40 -7.34
CA GLY A 202 5.39 12.64 -8.40
C GLY A 202 6.39 11.60 -7.87
N ILE A 203 6.86 10.71 -8.73
CA ILE A 203 8.04 9.88 -8.45
C ILE A 203 8.82 9.63 -9.74
N SER A 204 10.15 9.74 -9.67
CA SER A 204 11.02 9.36 -10.77
C SER A 204 11.49 7.92 -10.60
N ILE A 205 11.23 7.08 -11.59
CA ILE A 205 11.66 5.68 -11.67
C ILE A 205 12.29 5.50 -13.05
N GLU A 206 13.54 5.04 -13.10
CA GLU A 206 14.27 4.75 -14.36
C GLU A 206 14.21 5.89 -15.38
N ASN A 207 14.41 7.13 -14.91
CA ASN A 207 14.38 8.38 -15.69
C ASN A 207 13.00 8.77 -16.27
N ARG A 208 11.91 8.11 -15.87
CA ARG A 208 10.54 8.55 -16.15
C ARG A 208 9.89 9.09 -14.88
N GLU A 209 9.19 10.22 -15.01
CA GLU A 209 8.34 10.73 -13.96
C GLU A 209 6.94 10.12 -14.05
N TYR A 210 6.44 9.67 -12.90
CA TYR A 210 5.11 9.11 -12.74
C TYR A 210 4.29 10.01 -11.83
N THR A 211 3.02 10.19 -12.20
CA THR A 211 2.04 10.93 -11.41
C THR A 211 0.93 10.02 -10.91
N VAL A 212 0.24 10.41 -9.83
CA VAL A 212 -0.84 9.62 -9.22
C VAL A 212 -1.96 9.30 -10.22
N ARG A 213 -2.18 10.19 -11.20
CA ARG A 213 -3.24 10.09 -12.20
C ARG A 213 -3.04 8.93 -13.19
N GLU A 214 -1.82 8.46 -13.37
CA GLU A 214 -1.51 7.30 -14.23
C GLU A 214 -1.92 5.97 -13.58
N PHE A 215 -2.13 5.97 -12.25
CA PHE A 215 -2.41 4.77 -11.49
C PHE A 215 -3.90 4.46 -11.38
N ASP A 216 -4.20 3.17 -11.27
CA ASP A 216 -5.51 2.64 -10.98
C ASP A 216 -5.80 2.76 -9.48
N ILE A 217 -6.24 3.95 -9.06
CA ILE A 217 -6.61 4.24 -7.68
C ILE A 217 -8.13 4.27 -7.60
N ILE A 218 -8.71 3.11 -7.32
CA ILE A 218 -10.14 2.98 -7.10
C ILE A 218 -10.45 3.36 -5.67
N ASN A 219 -11.46 4.20 -5.50
CA ASN A 219 -12.10 4.38 -4.22
C ASN A 219 -13.06 3.20 -3.98
N PRO A 220 -12.77 2.29 -3.03
CA PRO A 220 -13.63 1.14 -2.76
C PRO A 220 -15.02 1.54 -2.24
N TYR A 221 -15.20 2.80 -1.82
CA TYR A 221 -16.47 3.37 -1.39
C TYR A 221 -17.18 4.19 -2.48
N ALA A 222 -16.60 4.29 -3.69
CA ALA A 222 -17.24 5.01 -4.80
C ALA A 222 -18.53 4.32 -5.26
N PHE A 223 -18.66 3.01 -5.01
CA PHE A 223 -19.83 2.23 -5.37
C PHE A 223 -20.32 1.51 -4.13
N PRO A 224 -21.59 1.65 -3.76
CA PRO A 224 -22.12 0.84 -2.69
C PRO A 224 -22.16 -0.64 -3.12
N PRO A 225 -22.00 -1.60 -2.19
CA PRO A 225 -21.91 -3.02 -2.55
C PRO A 225 -23.10 -3.58 -3.33
N TRP A 226 -24.29 -2.97 -3.21
CA TRP A 226 -25.51 -3.40 -3.90
C TRP A 226 -25.61 -2.94 -5.36
N ASP A 227 -24.79 -1.98 -5.80
CA ASP A 227 -24.79 -1.50 -7.20
C ASP A 227 -23.85 -2.33 -8.11
N VAL A 228 -23.01 -3.17 -7.50
CA VAL A 228 -22.04 -4.02 -8.20
C VAL A 228 -22.63 -5.42 -8.35
N THR A 229 -23.23 -5.69 -9.50
CA THR A 229 -23.79 -7.01 -9.84
C THR A 229 -22.67 -8.03 -10.00
N PRO A 230 -22.62 -9.10 -9.17
CA PRO A 230 -21.67 -10.18 -9.35
C PRO A 230 -22.03 -11.01 -10.59
N PHE A 231 -21.02 -11.51 -11.28
CA PHE A 231 -21.22 -12.41 -12.43
C PHE A 231 -20.77 -13.82 -12.07
N SER A 232 -21.66 -14.79 -12.28
CA SER A 232 -21.34 -16.19 -12.09
C SER A 232 -20.55 -16.74 -13.28
N TRP A 233 -19.72 -17.72 -12.99
CA TRP A 233 -18.92 -18.44 -13.96
C TRP A 233 -18.98 -19.93 -13.64
N LYS A 234 -18.75 -20.77 -14.65
CA LYS A 234 -18.85 -22.24 -14.54
C LYS A 234 -17.46 -22.85 -14.69
N ILE A 235 -17.22 -23.96 -14.03
CA ILE A 235 -16.07 -24.81 -14.37
C ILE A 235 -16.44 -25.59 -15.62
N SER A 236 -15.61 -25.50 -16.66
CA SER A 236 -15.85 -26.24 -17.90
C SER A 236 -15.87 -27.75 -17.65
N LYS A 237 -17.04 -28.36 -17.80
CA LYS A 237 -17.20 -29.79 -18.10
C LYS A 237 -17.55 -29.83 -19.59
N LEU A 238 -16.86 -30.66 -20.36
CA LEU A 238 -16.82 -30.70 -21.84
C LEU A 238 -18.17 -30.84 -22.60
N SER A 239 -19.32 -30.64 -21.97
CA SER A 239 -20.63 -30.73 -22.60
C SER A 239 -21.29 -29.36 -22.65
N CYS A 240 -21.35 -28.72 -23.82
CA CYS A 240 -22.45 -27.80 -24.09
C CYS A 240 -22.53 -27.39 -25.58
N GLU A 241 -23.72 -27.52 -26.16
CA GLU A 241 -24.34 -26.80 -27.31
C GLU A 241 -23.41 -26.02 -28.25
N LYS A 242 -23.51 -26.32 -29.56
CA LYS A 242 -22.91 -25.53 -30.65
C LYS A 242 -23.26 -24.05 -30.46
N CYS A 243 -22.24 -23.25 -30.19
CA CYS A 243 -22.36 -21.82 -29.91
C CYS A 243 -20.98 -21.20 -30.14
N LYS A 244 -20.95 -19.94 -30.58
CA LYS A 244 -19.71 -19.18 -30.75
C LYS A 244 -18.90 -19.17 -29.45
N THR A 245 -17.61 -19.40 -29.55
CA THR A 245 -16.70 -19.44 -28.39
C THR A 245 -15.58 -18.43 -28.53
N ILE A 246 -15.16 -17.86 -27.40
CA ILE A 246 -14.00 -16.97 -27.33
C ILE A 246 -13.08 -17.51 -26.25
N TYR A 247 -11.79 -17.60 -26.56
CA TYR A 247 -10.74 -17.92 -25.60
C TYR A 247 -9.88 -16.67 -25.38
N THR A 248 -9.53 -16.39 -24.13
CA THR A 248 -8.75 -15.22 -23.74
C THR A 248 -7.61 -15.62 -22.81
N ASP A 249 -6.44 -15.00 -23.00
CA ASP A 249 -5.28 -15.20 -22.13
C ASP A 249 -4.46 -13.90 -22.00
N GLY A 250 -3.60 -13.83 -20.98
CA GLY A 250 -2.64 -12.77 -20.75
C GLY A 250 -1.27 -13.33 -20.40
N SER A 251 -0.21 -12.71 -20.90
CA SER A 251 1.17 -13.16 -20.71
C SER A 251 2.10 -12.03 -20.30
N GLY A 252 3.18 -12.38 -19.60
CA GLY A 252 4.24 -11.47 -19.21
C GLY A 252 5.61 -12.09 -19.46
N LEU A 253 6.47 -11.40 -20.21
CA LEU A 253 7.83 -11.86 -20.52
C LEU A 253 8.81 -10.69 -20.52
N GLY A 254 9.86 -10.77 -19.68
CA GLY A 254 10.93 -9.77 -19.68
C GLY A 254 10.48 -8.35 -19.32
N GLY A 255 9.36 -8.18 -18.60
CA GLY A 255 8.74 -6.89 -18.31
C GLY A 255 7.66 -6.46 -19.30
N ASN A 256 7.58 -7.13 -20.46
CA ASN A 256 6.57 -6.86 -21.47
C ASN A 256 5.28 -7.62 -21.16
N ILE A 257 4.13 -6.98 -21.38
CA ILE A 257 2.81 -7.52 -21.04
C ILE A 257 1.92 -7.58 -22.28
N GLY A 258 1.32 -8.73 -22.54
CA GLY A 258 0.51 -8.98 -23.74
C GLY A 258 -0.80 -9.66 -23.42
N SER A 259 -1.85 -9.29 -24.16
CA SER A 259 -3.17 -9.92 -24.14
C SER A 259 -3.39 -10.67 -25.46
N GLY A 260 -4.00 -11.85 -25.39
CA GLY A 260 -4.36 -12.66 -26.54
C GLY A 260 -5.82 -13.10 -26.47
N LEU A 261 -6.53 -13.05 -27.60
CA LEU A 261 -7.87 -13.60 -27.69
C LEU A 261 -8.16 -14.14 -29.08
N ILE A 262 -8.97 -15.18 -29.13
CA ILE A 262 -9.39 -15.84 -30.36
C ILE A 262 -10.86 -16.24 -30.29
N CYS A 263 -11.57 -16.06 -31.39
CA CYS A 263 -12.98 -16.39 -31.51
C CYS A 263 -13.20 -17.48 -32.56
N PHE A 264 -13.97 -18.48 -32.18
CA PHE A 264 -14.42 -19.56 -33.05
C PHE A 264 -15.93 -19.49 -33.29
N ASP A 265 -16.35 -19.91 -34.48
CA ASP A 265 -17.75 -20.19 -34.78
C ASP A 265 -18.23 -21.52 -34.13
N GLU A 266 -19.43 -21.95 -34.50
CA GLU A 266 -20.04 -23.19 -34.00
C GLU A 266 -19.40 -24.48 -34.56
N GLU A 267 -18.56 -24.35 -35.58
CA GLU A 267 -17.85 -25.43 -36.27
C GLU A 267 -16.35 -25.46 -35.93
N GLU A 268 -15.93 -24.67 -34.93
CA GLU A 268 -14.52 -24.50 -34.52
C GLU A 268 -13.61 -23.87 -35.60
N ASN A 269 -14.18 -23.12 -36.54
CA ASN A 269 -13.41 -22.29 -37.46
C ASN A 269 -13.10 -20.93 -36.81
N ILE A 270 -11.90 -20.42 -37.06
CA ILE A 270 -11.45 -19.13 -36.54
C ILE A 270 -12.21 -18.01 -37.26
N LEU A 271 -13.00 -17.24 -36.53
CA LEU A 271 -13.68 -16.05 -37.06
C LEU A 271 -12.75 -14.83 -37.06
N TRP A 272 -12.04 -14.65 -35.95
CA TRP A 272 -11.06 -13.58 -35.77
C TRP A 272 -10.16 -13.88 -34.57
N GLN A 273 -9.01 -13.22 -34.53
CA GLN A 273 -8.07 -13.28 -33.43
C GLN A 273 -7.43 -11.91 -33.25
N GLU A 274 -7.02 -11.60 -32.03
CA GLU A 274 -6.29 -10.37 -31.72
C GLU A 274 -5.19 -10.64 -30.71
N GLU A 275 -4.09 -9.93 -30.89
CA GLU A 275 -2.97 -9.86 -29.97
C GLU A 275 -2.70 -8.38 -29.69
N VAL A 276 -2.59 -8.02 -28.42
CA VAL A 276 -2.48 -6.62 -28.00
C VAL A 276 -1.36 -6.48 -26.99
N ARG A 277 -0.40 -5.61 -27.30
CA ARG A 277 0.68 -5.23 -26.40
C ARG A 277 0.23 -4.12 -25.46
N LEU A 278 0.20 -4.39 -24.16
CA LEU A 278 -0.08 -3.38 -23.13
C LEU A 278 1.17 -2.59 -22.75
N ASN A 279 1.07 -1.57 -21.90
CA ASN A 279 2.25 -0.90 -21.33
C ASN A 279 2.98 -1.80 -20.30
N ASP A 280 4.28 -1.58 -20.13
CA ASP A 280 5.19 -2.44 -19.34
C ASP A 280 4.85 -2.48 -17.85
N GLU A 281 4.18 -1.44 -17.35
CA GLU A 281 3.77 -1.38 -15.96
C GLU A 281 2.47 -2.15 -15.67
N ALA A 282 1.81 -2.69 -16.70
CA ALA A 282 0.67 -3.55 -16.53
C ALA A 282 1.05 -4.85 -15.79
N SER A 283 0.03 -5.57 -15.29
CA SER A 283 0.23 -6.90 -14.72
C SER A 283 -0.40 -7.95 -15.62
N VAL A 284 0.02 -9.21 -15.50
CA VAL A 284 -0.60 -10.34 -16.21
C VAL A 284 -2.11 -10.39 -15.93
N PHE A 285 -2.52 -10.15 -14.68
CA PHE A 285 -3.94 -10.01 -14.31
C PHE A 285 -4.68 -8.93 -15.13
N LEU A 286 -4.05 -7.76 -15.33
CA LEU A 286 -4.64 -6.72 -16.18
C LEU A 286 -4.71 -7.15 -17.64
N ALA A 287 -3.73 -7.90 -18.14
CA ALA A 287 -3.73 -8.42 -19.50
C ALA A 287 -4.85 -9.43 -19.73
N GLU A 288 -5.05 -10.36 -18.81
CA GLU A 288 -6.15 -11.33 -18.84
C GLU A 288 -7.51 -10.63 -18.79
N ALA A 289 -7.68 -9.68 -17.86
CA ALA A 289 -8.91 -8.89 -17.75
C ALA A 289 -9.16 -8.02 -19.00
N PHE A 290 -8.10 -7.44 -19.56
CA PHE A 290 -8.19 -6.63 -20.77
C PHE A 290 -8.57 -7.48 -21.99
N ALA A 291 -8.07 -8.72 -22.10
CA ALA A 291 -8.47 -9.65 -23.15
C ALA A 291 -9.98 -9.93 -23.11
N ILE A 292 -10.54 -10.14 -21.91
CA ILE A 292 -12.00 -10.26 -21.73
C ILE A 292 -12.73 -8.97 -22.11
N LYS A 293 -12.24 -7.81 -21.67
CA LYS A 293 -12.85 -6.51 -22.03
C LYS A 293 -12.89 -6.34 -23.55
N LEU A 294 -11.80 -6.66 -24.24
CA LEU A 294 -11.70 -6.55 -25.70
C LEU A 294 -12.64 -7.52 -26.42
N ALA A 295 -12.73 -8.77 -25.93
CA ALA A 295 -13.70 -9.74 -26.43
C ALA A 295 -15.13 -9.21 -26.33
N LEU A 296 -15.51 -8.63 -25.18
CA LEU A 296 -16.84 -8.07 -24.98
C LEU A 296 -17.12 -6.86 -25.87
N LEU A 297 -16.13 -6.00 -26.12
CA LEU A 297 -16.28 -4.85 -27.01
C LEU A 297 -16.51 -5.24 -28.47
N ARG A 298 -16.03 -6.43 -28.88
CA ARG A 298 -16.14 -6.91 -30.26
C ARG A 298 -17.46 -7.66 -30.55
N VAL A 299 -18.23 -7.95 -29.53
CA VAL A 299 -19.44 -8.78 -29.57
C VAL A 299 -20.70 -7.92 -29.54
N GLN A 300 -21.72 -8.31 -30.32
CA GLN A 300 -23.03 -7.66 -30.32
C GLN A 300 -23.82 -7.93 -29.04
N ASP A 301 -24.66 -7.00 -28.58
CA ASP A 301 -25.34 -7.11 -27.27
C ASP A 301 -26.23 -8.35 -27.10
N ASN A 302 -26.84 -8.83 -28.20
CA ASN A 302 -27.76 -9.97 -28.20
C ASN A 302 -27.11 -11.29 -28.65
N GLU A 303 -25.81 -11.30 -28.92
CA GLU A 303 -25.11 -12.50 -29.38
C GLU A 303 -24.92 -13.49 -28.21
N ARG A 304 -25.34 -14.75 -28.41
CA ARG A 304 -25.10 -15.83 -27.44
C ARG A 304 -23.71 -16.40 -27.66
N LEU A 305 -22.86 -16.35 -26.64
CA LEU A 305 -21.49 -16.86 -26.72
C LEU A 305 -20.95 -17.33 -25.37
N LYS A 306 -19.88 -18.11 -25.44
CA LYS A 306 -19.15 -18.61 -24.27
C LYS A 306 -17.73 -18.03 -24.27
N ILE A 307 -17.33 -17.40 -23.17
CA ILE A 307 -15.95 -16.93 -22.96
C ILE A 307 -15.24 -17.92 -22.05
N PHE A 308 -14.13 -18.45 -22.52
CA PHE A 308 -13.24 -19.36 -21.81
C PHE A 308 -11.96 -18.62 -21.41
N THR A 309 -11.58 -18.74 -20.14
CA THR A 309 -10.33 -18.20 -19.61
C THR A 309 -9.78 -19.14 -18.55
N ASP A 310 -8.46 -19.25 -18.47
CA ASP A 310 -7.77 -19.93 -17.37
C ASP A 310 -7.43 -19.00 -16.19
N SER A 311 -7.69 -17.69 -16.32
CA SER A 311 -7.54 -16.72 -15.25
C SER A 311 -8.66 -16.84 -14.20
N GLN A 312 -8.44 -17.73 -13.23
CA GLN A 312 -9.32 -17.85 -12.08
C GLN A 312 -9.41 -16.53 -11.29
N SER A 313 -8.31 -15.77 -11.22
CA SER A 313 -8.27 -14.49 -10.51
C SER A 313 -9.19 -13.43 -11.11
N VAL A 314 -9.28 -13.36 -12.45
CA VAL A 314 -10.18 -12.41 -13.11
C VAL A 314 -11.63 -12.82 -12.90
N LEU A 315 -11.96 -14.11 -13.02
CA LEU A 315 -13.30 -14.62 -12.75
C LEU A 315 -13.75 -14.38 -11.31
N GLN A 316 -12.90 -14.65 -10.32
CA GLN A 316 -13.17 -14.33 -8.91
C GLN A 316 -13.38 -12.82 -8.68
N SER A 317 -12.68 -11.96 -9.43
CA SER A 317 -12.87 -10.51 -9.35
C SER A 317 -14.22 -10.07 -9.96
N LEU A 318 -14.69 -10.76 -11.00
CA LEU A 318 -16.02 -10.55 -11.58
C LEU A 318 -17.15 -11.03 -10.66
N GLU A 319 -16.92 -12.11 -9.94
CA GLU A 319 -17.86 -12.67 -8.95
C GLU A 319 -17.92 -11.83 -7.65
N SER A 320 -16.81 -11.21 -7.24
CA SER A 320 -16.75 -10.40 -6.02
C SER A 320 -17.54 -9.10 -6.13
N SER A 321 -18.27 -8.69 -5.08
CA SER A 321 -18.88 -7.34 -5.02
C SER A 321 -17.85 -6.22 -4.80
N GLN A 322 -16.61 -6.54 -4.42
CA GLN A 322 -15.55 -5.54 -4.23
C GLN A 322 -14.82 -5.27 -5.55
N ILE A 323 -14.50 -4.00 -5.80
CA ILE A 323 -13.81 -3.57 -7.02
C ILE A 323 -12.38 -3.11 -6.66
N HIS A 324 -11.40 -3.84 -7.21
CA HIS A 324 -9.98 -3.59 -6.98
C HIS A 324 -9.22 -3.13 -8.23
N ALA A 325 -9.81 -3.25 -9.41
CA ALA A 325 -9.23 -2.79 -10.69
C ALA A 325 -10.32 -2.15 -11.59
N SER A 326 -10.02 -1.04 -12.25
CA SER A 326 -10.98 -0.28 -13.06
C SER A 326 -11.42 -1.05 -14.30
N VAL A 327 -10.52 -1.87 -14.86
CA VAL A 327 -10.85 -2.80 -15.95
C VAL A 327 -11.97 -3.77 -15.57
N ILE A 328 -12.03 -4.21 -14.30
CA ILE A 328 -13.10 -5.12 -13.82
C ILE A 328 -14.42 -4.36 -13.73
N LEU A 329 -14.41 -3.10 -13.28
CA LEU A 329 -15.60 -2.25 -13.29
C LEU A 329 -16.12 -2.04 -14.72
N ASP A 330 -15.23 -1.75 -15.66
CA ASP A 330 -15.57 -1.61 -17.08
C ASP A 330 -16.24 -2.87 -17.63
N ILE A 331 -15.65 -4.05 -17.37
CA ILE A 331 -16.21 -5.33 -17.78
C ILE A 331 -17.61 -5.52 -17.19
N LYS A 332 -17.79 -5.29 -15.88
CA LYS A 332 -19.10 -5.42 -15.23
C LYS A 332 -20.14 -4.48 -15.83
N ASN A 333 -19.75 -3.25 -16.16
CA ASN A 333 -20.64 -2.28 -16.79
C ASN A 333 -21.04 -2.70 -18.21
N ILE A 334 -20.11 -3.26 -19.00
CA ILE A 334 -20.42 -3.79 -20.33
C ILE A 334 -21.38 -4.98 -20.22
N LEU A 335 -21.13 -5.89 -19.27
CA LEU A 335 -21.94 -7.09 -19.07
C LEU A 335 -23.38 -6.81 -18.62
N LYS A 336 -23.66 -5.67 -17.98
CA LYS A 336 -25.05 -5.26 -17.65
C LYS A 336 -25.96 -5.24 -18.87
N ASN A 337 -25.41 -4.97 -20.05
CA ASN A 337 -26.15 -4.90 -21.31
C ASN A 337 -26.08 -6.21 -22.13
N LYS A 338 -25.25 -7.19 -21.74
CA LYS A 338 -25.02 -8.44 -22.50
C LYS A 338 -25.48 -9.67 -21.71
N LYS A 339 -26.77 -10.01 -21.86
CA LYS A 339 -27.43 -11.06 -21.05
C LYS A 339 -27.13 -12.50 -21.50
N CYS A 340 -26.57 -12.69 -22.70
CA CYS A 340 -26.40 -14.00 -23.33
C CYS A 340 -24.95 -14.52 -23.30
N ILE A 341 -24.11 -13.97 -22.43
CA ILE A 341 -22.70 -14.33 -22.30
C ILE A 341 -22.49 -15.21 -21.08
N GLU A 342 -21.85 -16.36 -21.29
CA GLU A 342 -21.48 -17.27 -20.21
C GLU A 342 -19.95 -17.35 -20.05
N PHE A 343 -19.47 -17.28 -18.82
CA PHE A 343 -18.06 -17.43 -18.49
C PHE A 343 -17.73 -18.83 -18.03
N TYR A 344 -16.63 -19.37 -18.55
CA TYR A 344 -16.11 -20.69 -18.22
C TYR A 344 -14.65 -20.62 -17.82
N TRP A 345 -14.34 -21.18 -16.66
CA TRP A 345 -12.96 -21.44 -16.29
C TRP A 345 -12.47 -22.73 -16.93
N VAL A 346 -11.29 -22.67 -17.55
CA VAL A 346 -10.57 -23.83 -18.10
C VAL A 346 -9.21 -23.95 -17.42
N LYS A 347 -8.70 -25.18 -17.35
CA LYS A 347 -7.36 -25.39 -16.81
C LYS A 347 -6.32 -25.00 -17.87
N ALA A 348 -5.29 -24.26 -17.46
CA ALA A 348 -4.16 -23.95 -18.33
C ALA A 348 -3.41 -25.23 -18.75
N HIS A 349 -2.85 -25.23 -19.97
CA HIS A 349 -1.88 -26.23 -20.46
C HIS A 349 -2.36 -27.69 -20.47
N ILE A 350 -3.62 -27.94 -20.85
CA ILE A 350 -4.17 -29.31 -20.98
C ILE A 350 -4.58 -29.69 -22.41
N GLY A 351 -4.07 -29.03 -23.45
CA GLY A 351 -4.40 -29.41 -24.84
C GLY A 351 -5.67 -28.78 -25.40
N ILE A 352 -6.29 -27.80 -24.71
CA ILE A 352 -7.48 -27.12 -25.25
C ILE A 352 -7.02 -26.17 -26.35
N ARG A 353 -7.26 -26.55 -27.60
CA ARG A 353 -6.85 -25.81 -28.81
C ARG A 353 -7.05 -24.30 -28.70
N GLY A 354 -8.26 -23.85 -28.32
CA GLY A 354 -8.55 -22.43 -28.19
C GLY A 354 -7.75 -21.71 -27.11
N ASN A 355 -7.53 -22.35 -25.95
CA ASN A 355 -6.75 -21.78 -24.86
C ASN A 355 -5.27 -21.70 -25.22
N GLU A 356 -4.73 -22.74 -25.86
CA GLU A 356 -3.34 -22.76 -26.32
C GLU A 356 -3.08 -21.70 -27.39
N MET A 357 -4.04 -21.48 -28.29
CA MET A 357 -3.95 -20.41 -29.27
C MET A 357 -4.00 -19.02 -28.63
N ALA A 358 -4.87 -18.81 -27.63
CA ALA A 358 -4.90 -17.54 -26.89
C ALA A 358 -3.58 -17.27 -26.14
N ASP A 359 -2.99 -18.29 -25.52
CA ASP A 359 -1.67 -18.22 -24.86
C ASP A 359 -0.54 -17.87 -25.85
N VAL A 360 -0.55 -18.49 -27.03
CA VAL A 360 0.42 -18.15 -28.09
C VAL A 360 0.26 -16.70 -28.54
N LEU A 361 -0.97 -16.21 -28.73
CA LEU A 361 -1.23 -14.81 -29.11
C LEU A 361 -0.77 -13.84 -28.02
N ALA A 362 -1.06 -14.14 -26.74
CA ALA A 362 -0.63 -13.32 -25.61
C ALA A 362 0.91 -13.27 -25.52
N LYS A 363 1.59 -14.41 -25.73
CA LYS A 363 3.07 -14.48 -25.78
C LYS A 363 3.64 -13.73 -26.98
N ASN A 364 3.03 -13.81 -28.16
CA ASN A 364 3.46 -13.05 -29.32
C ASN A 364 3.36 -11.55 -29.08
N ALA A 365 2.26 -11.08 -28.47
CA ALA A 365 2.11 -9.69 -28.07
C ALA A 365 3.27 -9.21 -27.18
N THR A 366 3.72 -10.01 -26.19
CA THR A 366 4.87 -9.62 -25.34
C THR A 366 6.17 -9.38 -26.10
N ARG A 367 6.34 -9.98 -27.28
CA ARG A 367 7.55 -9.84 -28.10
C ARG A 367 7.53 -8.59 -28.99
N ARG A 368 6.41 -7.89 -29.09
CA ARG A 368 6.29 -6.65 -29.85
C ARG A 368 6.95 -5.50 -29.09
N GLU A 369 7.72 -4.69 -29.83
CA GLU A 369 8.39 -3.50 -29.29
C GLU A 369 7.39 -2.36 -29.03
N ASN A 370 6.40 -2.19 -29.90
CA ASN A 370 5.43 -1.10 -29.81
C ASN A 370 4.29 -1.45 -28.85
N ILE A 371 3.95 -0.50 -27.96
CA ILE A 371 2.77 -0.57 -27.10
C ILE A 371 1.52 -0.24 -27.92
N ASP A 372 0.59 -1.19 -28.00
CA ASP A 372 -0.69 -1.02 -28.71
C ASP A 372 -1.73 -0.30 -27.83
N HIS A 373 -1.70 -0.53 -26.51
CA HIS A 373 -2.66 0.06 -25.59
C HIS A 373 -2.06 0.41 -24.21
N ILE A 374 -2.42 1.58 -23.67
CA ILE A 374 -1.99 2.01 -22.34
C ILE A 374 -3.13 1.83 -21.35
N VAL A 375 -2.94 0.96 -20.36
CA VAL A 375 -3.86 0.77 -19.23
C VAL A 375 -3.39 1.55 -18.01
N LYS A 376 -4.30 1.80 -17.06
CA LYS A 376 -3.94 2.39 -15.76
C LYS A 376 -2.98 1.48 -15.01
N ILE A 377 -1.95 2.07 -14.41
CA ILE A 377 -0.88 1.34 -13.74
C ILE A 377 -1.41 0.77 -12.40
N PRO A 378 -1.25 -0.53 -12.11
CA PRO A 378 -1.75 -1.08 -10.87
C PRO A 378 -0.95 -0.58 -9.67
N LYS A 379 -1.64 -0.35 -8.54
CA LYS A 379 -1.02 0.07 -7.28
C LYS A 379 0.08 -0.89 -6.80
N SER A 380 -0.03 -2.18 -7.12
CA SER A 380 0.98 -3.19 -6.79
C SER A 380 2.32 -2.92 -7.46
N TRP A 381 2.32 -2.39 -8.70
CA TRP A 381 3.54 -2.07 -9.44
C TRP A 381 4.36 -1.00 -8.72
N VAL A 382 3.76 0.14 -8.37
CA VAL A 382 4.53 1.20 -7.68
C VAL A 382 4.97 0.80 -6.27
N ASN A 383 4.17 -0.02 -5.57
CA ASN A 383 4.58 -0.59 -4.28
C ASN A 383 5.82 -1.50 -4.45
N HIS A 384 5.87 -2.28 -5.54
CA HIS A 384 7.04 -3.07 -5.88
C HIS A 384 8.25 -2.17 -6.19
N GLN A 385 8.07 -1.08 -6.93
CA GLN A 385 9.14 -0.13 -7.22
C GLN A 385 9.69 0.54 -5.97
N PHE A 386 8.84 0.98 -5.04
CA PHE A 386 9.27 1.47 -3.73
C PHE A 386 10.08 0.44 -2.94
N LYS A 387 9.74 -0.85 -3.05
CA LYS A 387 10.51 -1.94 -2.43
C LYS A 387 11.88 -2.10 -3.11
N LEU A 388 11.95 -2.09 -4.44
CA LEU A 388 13.20 -2.18 -5.18
C LEU A 388 14.13 -1.00 -4.89
N LEU A 389 13.60 0.23 -4.88
CA LEU A 389 14.36 1.44 -4.53
C LEU A 389 14.93 1.35 -3.11
N ALA A 390 14.15 0.85 -2.15
CA ALA A 390 14.63 0.64 -0.78
C ALA A 390 15.74 -0.42 -0.71
N LEU A 391 15.62 -1.51 -1.47
CA LEU A 391 16.64 -2.56 -1.54
C LEU A 391 17.92 -2.07 -2.21
N ASN A 392 17.81 -1.35 -3.33
CA ASN A 392 18.96 -0.75 -4.01
C ASN A 392 19.67 0.26 -3.10
N LYS A 393 18.91 1.12 -2.41
CA LYS A 393 19.50 2.03 -1.42
C LYS A 393 20.22 1.30 -0.29
N TRP A 394 19.69 0.16 0.17
CA TRP A 394 20.36 -0.66 1.16
C TRP A 394 21.64 -1.30 0.61
N GLN A 395 21.60 -1.83 -0.62
CA GLN A 395 22.74 -2.39 -1.32
C GLN A 395 23.89 -1.37 -1.44
N GLN A 396 23.60 -0.17 -1.93
CA GLN A 396 24.58 0.92 -2.05
C GLN A 396 25.18 1.30 -0.69
N ARG A 397 24.34 1.36 0.36
CA ARG A 397 24.80 1.62 1.74
C ARG A 397 25.73 0.52 2.24
N TRP A 398 25.43 -0.75 1.93
CA TRP A 398 26.27 -1.88 2.30
C TRP A 398 27.62 -1.81 1.57
N GLU A 399 27.62 -1.68 0.25
CA GLU A 399 28.83 -1.61 -0.58
C GLU A 399 29.78 -0.49 -0.15
N GLY A 400 29.24 0.69 0.18
CA GLY A 400 30.00 1.82 0.68
C GLY A 400 30.50 1.68 2.13
N SER A 401 30.10 0.65 2.86
CA SER A 401 30.55 0.42 4.23
C SER A 401 31.95 -0.20 4.28
N GLN A 402 32.71 0.07 5.34
CA GLN A 402 34.01 -0.57 5.54
C GLN A 402 33.90 -2.09 5.79
N ASN A 403 32.71 -2.57 6.15
CA ASN A 403 32.40 -3.97 6.49
C ASN A 403 32.05 -4.83 5.26
N SER A 404 31.93 -4.23 4.06
CA SER A 404 31.51 -4.93 2.83
C SER A 404 32.58 -5.82 2.21
N LYS A 405 33.84 -5.66 2.63
CA LYS A 405 35.00 -6.32 1.99
C LYS A 405 34.97 -7.85 2.07
N ASP A 406 34.15 -8.43 2.95
CA ASP A 406 34.14 -9.87 3.21
C ASP A 406 32.84 -10.60 2.78
N PHE A 407 31.76 -9.90 2.39
CA PHE A 407 30.47 -10.54 2.04
C PHE A 407 29.62 -9.73 1.04
N SER A 408 29.22 -10.34 -0.08
CA SER A 408 28.17 -9.81 -0.97
C SER A 408 26.77 -10.22 -0.49
N LEU A 409 25.80 -9.29 -0.59
CA LEU A 409 24.38 -9.60 -0.38
C LEU A 409 23.89 -10.56 -1.48
N ALA A 410 23.28 -11.66 -1.08
CA ALA A 410 22.72 -12.70 -1.97
C ALA A 410 21.27 -12.41 -2.38
#